data_AF-A0A3M1KLF6-F1
#
_entry.id   AF-A0A3M1KLF6-F1
#
_cell.length_a   1.000
_cell.length_b   1.000
_cell.length_c   1.000
_cell.angle_alpha   90.00
_cell.angle_beta   90.00
_cell.angle_gamma   90.00
#
_symmetry.space_group_name_H-M   'P 1'
#
loop_
_entity.id
_entity.type
_entity.pdbx_description
1 polymer ?
#
loop_
_entity_poly.entity_id
_entity_poly.type
_entity_poly.pdbx_seq_one_letter_code
_entity_poly.pdbx_strand_id
1 'polypeptide(L)'
;MATISCKRCGKDGEQLDQKPLGGSLGDEIRDSICASCWAEWDELQLKIINEYRLNLAIPQHYDMLVDEMRNFLNLKEGATGTQSLELEDD
;
A
#
# COMPACT_ATOMS: atom_id res chain seq x y z
N MET A 1 -1.78 -20.57 -8.29
CA MET A 1 -1.46 -19.22 -7.83
C MET A 1 -0.77 -19.34 -6.49
N ALA A 2 0.26 -18.54 -6.23
CA ALA A 2 1.00 -18.62 -4.97
C ALA A 2 0.23 -17.86 -3.88
N THR A 3 0.23 -18.39 -2.66
CA THR A 3 -0.34 -17.72 -1.50
C THR A 3 0.78 -17.04 -0.73
N ILE A 4 0.57 -15.80 -0.33
CA ILE A 4 1.50 -15.04 0.49
C ILE A 4 0.82 -14.52 1.76
N SER A 5 1.59 -14.29 2.81
CA SER A 5 1.10 -13.65 4.02
C SER A 5 1.14 -12.13 3.85
N CYS A 6 -0.03 -11.51 3.71
CA CYS A 6 -0.14 -10.09 3.41
C CYS A 6 0.16 -9.21 4.63
N LYS A 7 1.16 -8.31 4.52
CA LYS A 7 1.50 -7.33 5.57
C LYS A 7 0.39 -6.33 5.87
N ARG A 8 -0.49 -6.05 4.89
CA ARG A 8 -1.59 -5.09 5.07
C ARG A 8 -2.74 -5.69 5.87
N CYS A 9 -3.34 -6.78 5.40
CA CYS A 9 -4.52 -7.38 6.03
C CYS A 9 -4.18 -8.45 7.08
N GLY A 10 -2.91 -8.85 7.21
CA GLY A 10 -2.45 -9.85 8.16
C GLY A 10 -2.92 -11.28 7.86
N LYS A 11 -3.52 -11.51 6.68
CA LYS A 11 -4.06 -12.81 6.26
C LYS A 11 -3.32 -13.32 5.02
N ASP A 12 -3.41 -14.62 4.81
CA ASP A 12 -2.96 -15.24 3.58
C ASP A 12 -3.87 -14.86 2.41
N GLY A 13 -3.26 -14.45 1.31
CA GLY A 13 -3.97 -14.03 0.10
C GLY A 13 -3.20 -14.40 -1.16
N GLU A 14 -3.85 -14.21 -2.28
CA GLU A 14 -3.27 -14.51 -3.59
C GLU A 14 -2.14 -13.54 -3.92
N GLN A 15 -1.01 -14.05 -4.39
CA GLN A 15 0.12 -13.24 -4.85
C GLN A 15 -0.25 -12.47 -6.14
N LEU A 16 0.33 -11.28 -6.33
CA LEU A 16 0.23 -10.56 -7.60
C LEU A 16 0.90 -11.36 -8.73
N ASP A 17 0.23 -11.45 -9.88
CA ASP A 17 0.78 -12.07 -11.10
C ASP A 17 2.03 -11.35 -11.62
N GLN A 18 2.08 -10.03 -11.48
CA GLN A 18 3.17 -9.19 -11.97
C GLN A 18 3.57 -8.11 -10.95
N LYS A 19 4.81 -7.64 -11.07
CA LYS A 19 5.29 -6.52 -10.26
C LYS A 19 4.55 -5.24 -10.68
N PRO A 20 3.85 -4.55 -9.76
CA PRO A 20 3.11 -3.35 -10.11
C PRO A 20 4.01 -2.13 -10.35
N LEU A 21 5.19 -2.13 -9.71
CA LEU A 21 6.18 -1.07 -9.80
C LEU A 21 7.54 -1.65 -10.18
N GLY A 22 8.40 -0.79 -10.75
CA GLY A 22 9.80 -1.14 -11.00
C GLY A 22 10.67 -1.04 -9.74
N GLY A 23 11.82 -1.70 -9.79
CA GLY A 23 12.82 -1.67 -8.71
C GLY A 23 12.41 -2.47 -7.46
N SER A 24 13.19 -2.30 -6.39
CA SER A 24 13.06 -3.12 -5.16
C SER A 24 11.71 -2.99 -4.45
N LEU A 25 11.03 -1.85 -4.60
CA LEU A 25 9.70 -1.64 -4.00
C LEU A 25 8.64 -2.53 -4.66
N GLY A 26 8.72 -2.71 -5.98
CA GLY A 26 7.81 -3.60 -6.69
C GLY A 26 8.01 -5.07 -6.32
N ASP A 27 9.25 -5.48 -6.06
CA ASP A 27 9.56 -6.79 -5.49
C ASP A 27 8.95 -6.96 -4.08
N GLU A 28 9.14 -5.98 -3.19
CA GLU A 28 8.57 -6.06 -1.83
C GLU A 28 7.04 -6.15 -1.83
N ILE A 29 6.37 -5.34 -2.66
CA ILE A 29 4.91 -5.37 -2.78
C ILE A 29 4.45 -6.74 -3.28
N ARG A 30 5.07 -7.27 -4.32
CA ARG A 30 4.69 -8.57 -4.90
C ARG A 30 4.87 -9.72 -3.90
N ASP A 31 5.90 -9.68 -3.06
CA ASP A 31 6.17 -10.75 -2.08
C ASP A 31 5.40 -10.57 -0.76
N SER A 32 4.93 -9.36 -0.45
CA SER A 32 4.36 -9.03 0.87
C SER A 32 2.90 -8.56 0.87
N ILE A 33 2.30 -8.25 -0.29
CA ILE A 33 0.94 -7.68 -0.40
C ILE A 33 0.11 -8.55 -1.32
N CYS A 34 -1.08 -8.96 -0.88
CA CYS A 34 -1.96 -9.80 -1.68
C CYS A 34 -2.68 -8.99 -2.78
N ALA A 35 -3.13 -9.70 -3.82
CA ALA A 35 -3.82 -9.12 -4.97
C ALA A 35 -5.06 -8.32 -4.58
N SER A 36 -5.82 -8.75 -3.55
CA SER A 36 -7.00 -8.01 -3.09
C SER A 36 -6.65 -6.66 -2.49
N CYS A 37 -5.65 -6.60 -1.59
CA CYS A 37 -5.22 -5.33 -0.99
C CYS A 37 -4.56 -4.40 -2.00
N TRP A 38 -3.90 -4.97 -3.02
CA TRP A 38 -3.39 -4.18 -4.13
C TRP A 38 -4.52 -3.56 -4.97
N ALA A 39 -5.59 -4.30 -5.24
CA ALA A 39 -6.75 -3.76 -5.94
C ALA A 39 -7.42 -2.60 -5.16
N GLU A 40 -7.53 -2.72 -3.84
CA GLU A 40 -8.02 -1.63 -2.98
C GLU A 40 -7.12 -0.38 -3.06
N TRP A 41 -5.80 -0.58 -3.11
CA TRP A 41 -4.86 0.52 -3.32
C TRP A 41 -5.06 1.18 -4.69
N ASP A 42 -5.33 0.40 -5.74
CA ASP A 42 -5.55 0.92 -7.10
C ASP A 42 -6.73 1.91 -7.16
N GLU A 43 -7.82 1.55 -6.50
CA GLU A 43 -8.99 2.43 -6.39
C GLU A 43 -8.70 3.68 -5.54
N LEU A 44 -7.91 3.53 -4.47
CA LEU A 44 -7.54 4.64 -3.58
C LEU A 44 -6.59 5.62 -4.27
N GLN A 45 -5.55 5.14 -4.97
CA GLN A 45 -4.59 6.02 -5.65
C GLN A 45 -5.28 6.93 -6.66
N LEU A 46 -6.29 6.41 -7.39
CA LEU A 46 -7.07 7.21 -8.33
C LEU A 46 -7.84 8.33 -7.63
N LYS A 47 -8.42 8.05 -6.45
CA LYS A 47 -9.11 9.08 -5.64
C LYS A 47 -8.12 10.14 -5.16
N ILE A 48 -6.97 9.72 -4.63
CA ILE A 48 -5.90 10.64 -4.17
C ILE A 48 -5.44 11.54 -5.32
N ILE A 49 -5.14 10.97 -6.48
CA ILE A 49 -4.70 11.74 -7.65
C ILE A 49 -5.74 12.78 -8.06
N ASN A 50 -7.02 12.41 -8.06
CA ASN A 50 -8.10 13.31 -8.47
C ASN A 50 -8.38 14.42 -7.45
N GLU A 51 -8.43 14.09 -6.16
CA GLU A 51 -8.73 15.03 -5.07
C GLU A 51 -7.59 16.03 -4.85
N TYR A 52 -6.34 15.55 -4.82
CA TYR A 52 -5.16 16.41 -4.65
C TYR A 52 -4.64 16.99 -5.97
N ARG A 53 -5.31 16.70 -7.10
CA ARG A 53 -4.89 17.10 -8.46
C ARG A 53 -3.42 16.80 -8.72
N LEU A 54 -2.99 15.59 -8.35
CA LEU A 54 -1.60 15.19 -8.48
C LEU A 54 -1.20 15.06 -9.96
N ASN A 55 0.01 15.51 -10.28
CA ASN A 55 0.62 15.29 -11.57
C ASN A 55 1.79 14.33 -11.40
N LEU A 56 1.64 13.10 -11.89
CA LEU A 56 2.66 12.05 -11.75
C LEU A 56 3.95 12.32 -12.53
N ALA A 57 3.97 13.33 -13.40
CA ALA A 57 5.19 13.81 -14.03
C ALA A 57 6.05 14.69 -13.09
N ILE A 58 5.47 15.20 -11.99
CA ILE A 58 6.18 15.99 -10.98
C ILE A 58 6.70 15.01 -9.92
N PRO A 59 8.02 14.92 -9.70
CA PRO A 59 8.61 13.97 -8.75
C PRO A 59 8.02 14.09 -7.34
N GLN A 60 7.82 15.31 -6.85
CA GLN A 60 7.27 15.58 -5.52
C GLN A 60 5.85 15.01 -5.32
N HIS A 61 5.02 15.04 -6.37
CA HIS A 61 3.66 14.50 -6.32
C HIS A 61 3.68 12.98 -6.39
N TYR A 62 4.62 12.42 -7.17
CA TYR A 62 4.86 10.98 -7.20
C TYR A 62 5.36 10.47 -5.84
N ASP A 63 6.31 11.17 -5.21
CA ASP A 63 6.80 10.84 -3.86
C ASP A 63 5.67 10.87 -2.83
N MET A 64 4.78 11.87 -2.88
CA MET A 64 3.59 11.92 -2.03
C MET A 64 2.70 10.70 -2.23
N LEU A 65 2.40 10.33 -3.48
CA LEU A 65 1.57 9.16 -3.77
C LEU A 65 2.23 7.86 -3.28
N VAL A 66 3.55 7.76 -3.39
CA VAL A 66 4.31 6.61 -2.89
C VAL A 66 4.33 6.56 -1.36
N ASP A 67 4.39 7.70 -0.65
CA ASP A 67 4.27 7.70 0.82
C ASP A 67 2.87 7.24 1.26
N GLU A 68 1.82 7.72 0.60
CA GLU A 68 0.45 7.27 0.83
C GLU A 68 0.29 5.77 0.56
N MET A 69 0.94 5.25 -0.51
CA MET A 69 0.97 3.82 -0.81
C MET A 69 1.64 3.04 0.31
N ARG A 70 2.82 3.48 0.75
CA ARG A 70 3.57 2.81 1.82
C ARG A 70 2.79 2.82 3.13
N ASN A 71 2.10 3.92 3.43
CA ASN A 71 1.20 4.01 4.57
C ASN A 71 0.01 3.05 4.44
N PHE A 72 -0.65 3.04 3.28
CA PHE A 72 -1.76 2.15 3.01
C PHE A 72 -1.35 0.67 3.00
N LEU A 73 -0.12 0.31 2.65
CA LEU A 73 0.32 -1.08 2.59
C LEU A 73 1.09 -1.55 3.83
N ASN A 74 1.20 -0.71 4.87
CA ASN A 74 2.03 -0.94 6.05
C ASN A 74 3.51 -1.21 5.71
N LEU A 75 4.05 -0.51 4.71
CA LEU A 75 5.43 -0.61 4.22
C LEU A 75 6.32 0.58 4.63
N LYS A 76 5.88 1.40 5.59
CA LYS A 76 6.68 2.51 6.11
C LYS A 76 7.71 1.97 7.11
N GLU A 77 9.01 2.14 6.82
CA GLU A 77 10.09 1.77 7.73
C GLU A 77 9.93 2.56 9.05
N GLY A 78 9.48 1.89 10.12
CA GLY A 78 9.25 2.50 11.44
C GLY A 78 7.86 2.27 12.04
N ALA A 79 6.88 1.72 11.31
CA ALA A 79 5.57 1.40 11.86
C ALA A 79 5.58 0.06 12.63
N THR A 80 6.27 0.07 13.78
CA THR A 80 6.10 -0.96 14.81
C THR A 80 4.70 -0.81 15.39
N GLY A 81 3.84 -1.81 15.17
CA GLY A 81 2.68 -2.19 15.98
C GLY A 81 1.78 -1.10 16.58
N THR A 82 0.47 -1.26 16.33
CA THR A 82 -0.61 -0.77 17.19
C THR A 82 -0.99 0.70 17.00
N GLN A 83 -1.99 0.92 16.12
CA GLN A 83 -2.98 1.95 16.39
C GLN A 83 -4.16 1.24 17.08
N SER A 84 -4.00 0.96 18.38
CA SER A 84 -5.15 0.82 19.26
C SER A 84 -5.83 2.18 19.24
N LEU A 85 -7.04 2.25 18.68
CA LEU A 85 -7.97 3.23 19.18
C LEU A 85 -8.27 2.80 20.61
N GLU A 86 -7.61 3.44 21.56
CA GLU A 86 -8.19 3.59 22.89
C GLU A 86 -9.51 4.33 22.69
N LEU A 87 -10.61 3.56 22.76
CA LEU A 87 -11.92 4.05 23.14
C LEU A 87 -11.77 4.49 24.59
N GLU A 88 -11.66 5.79 24.82
CA GLU A 88 -11.94 6.35 26.14
C GLU A 88 -13.47 6.35 26.30
N ASP A 89 -13.97 5.33 27.01
CA ASP A 89 -15.32 5.31 27.59
C ASP A 89 -15.38 6.34 28.74
N ASP A 90 -16.16 7.41 28.57
CA ASP A 90 -16.78 8.21 29.65
C ASP A 90 -18.30 8.25 29.47
#